data_AF-W9SVZ0-F1
#
_entry.id   AF-W9SVZ0-F1
#
_cell.length_a   1.000
_cell.length_b   1.000
_cell.length_c   1.000
_cell.angle_alpha   90.00
_cell.angle_beta   90.00
_cell.angle_gamma   90.00
#
_symmetry.space_group_name_H-M   'P 1'
#
loop_
_entity.id
_entity.type
_entity.pdbx_description
1 polymer ?
#
loop_
_entity_poly.entity_id
_entity_poly.type
_entity_poly.pdbx_seq_one_letter_code
_entity_poly.pdbx_strand_id
1 'polypeptide(L)'
;MHDNIIGLLRQLAGQGVYLALNAQGQLVSQSSQEALTPELGQLIRIHRDAIVRCLRARQAFEAPIEPRHAEVGPLSSSQSGLWFIEQYQEHSHLYNMPVFFRLDGELDVAALAFAFDAWCGATPACARALCATPRARASSRSSPIAASPWSMKTSPGWRPRPARRGWPNGCARKSSGRSTSPAAR
;
A
#
# COMPACT_ATOMS: atom_id res chain seq x y z
N MET A 1 17.10 39.04 -0.63
CA MET A 1 17.52 37.84 0.12
C MET A 1 16.27 37.02 0.36
N HIS A 2 16.07 35.93 -0.39
CA HIS A 2 14.92 35.06 -0.17
C HIS A 2 15.23 34.22 1.07
N ASP A 3 14.67 34.60 2.22
CA ASP A 3 14.72 33.78 3.42
C ASP A 3 14.24 32.39 3.06
N ASN A 4 15.10 31.39 3.28
CA ASN A 4 14.86 30.01 2.91
C ASN A 4 13.75 29.46 3.81
N ILE A 5 12.49 29.69 3.41
CA ILE A 5 11.30 29.33 4.17
C ILE A 5 11.23 27.83 4.44
N ILE A 6 11.77 27.01 3.53
CA ILE A 6 11.88 25.57 3.70
C ILE A 6 12.89 25.24 4.80
N GLY A 7 14.01 25.95 4.84
CA GLY A 7 15.00 25.88 5.93
C GLY A 7 14.39 26.28 7.26
N LEU A 8 13.60 27.36 7.30
CA LEU A 8 12.88 27.80 8.50
C LEU A 8 11.91 26.73 9.00
N LEU A 9 11.07 26.17 8.12
CA LEU A 9 10.12 25.12 8.49
C LEU A 9 10.83 23.85 9.00
N ARG A 10 11.98 23.50 8.43
CA ARG A 10 12.82 22.39 8.91
C ARG A 10 13.42 22.68 10.28
N GLN A 11 13.90 23.90 10.52
CA GLN A 11 14.42 24.33 11.82
C GLN A 11 13.34 24.26 12.90
N LEU A 12 12.16 24.81 12.63
CA LEU A 12 11.01 24.75 13.53
C LEU A 12 10.63 23.30 13.86
N ALA A 13 10.57 22.42 12.85
CA ALA A 13 10.28 21.00 13.06
C ALA A 13 11.36 20.32 13.93
N GLY A 14 12.64 20.68 13.78
CA GLY A 14 13.72 20.20 14.63
C GLY A 14 13.62 20.66 16.10
N GLN A 15 12.90 21.75 16.35
CA GLN A 15 12.58 22.28 17.68
C GLN A 15 11.21 21.80 18.20
N GLY A 16 10.56 20.85 17.51
CA GLY A 16 9.26 20.31 17.88
C GLY A 16 8.08 21.23 17.56
N VAL A 17 8.29 22.29 16.77
CA VAL A 17 7.25 23.23 16.35
C VAL A 17 6.70 22.84 14.97
N TYR A 18 5.47 22.33 14.93
CA TYR A 18 4.76 21.94 13.72
C TYR A 18 3.64 22.92 13.40
N LEU A 19 3.67 23.46 12.18
CA LEU A 19 2.70 24.41 11.67
C LEU A 19 1.85 23.76 10.58
N ALA A 20 0.54 24.03 10.60
CA ALA A 20 -0.40 23.55 9.61
C ALA A 20 -1.40 24.65 9.24
N LEU A 21 -2.20 24.42 8.20
CA LEU A 21 -3.37 25.24 7.90
C LEU A 21 -4.62 24.47 8.30
N ASN A 22 -5.57 25.13 8.97
CA ASN A 22 -6.88 24.56 9.24
C ASN A 22 -7.74 24.51 7.96
N ALA A 23 -8.97 23.98 8.07
CA ALA A 23 -9.91 23.91 6.94
C ALA A 23 -10.25 25.29 6.35
N GLN A 24 -10.13 26.36 7.14
CA GLN A 24 -10.34 27.76 6.73
C GLN A 24 -9.07 28.40 6.15
N GLY A 25 -7.97 27.66 6.03
CA GLY A 25 -6.71 28.15 5.46
C GLY A 25 -5.92 29.10 6.37
N GLN A 26 -6.19 29.08 7.68
CA GLN A 26 -5.49 29.86 8.71
C GLN A 26 -4.37 29.05 9.35
N LEU A 27 -3.26 29.72 9.68
CA LEU A 27 -2.09 29.12 10.31
C LEU A 27 -2.39 28.70 11.76
N VAL A 28 -2.17 27.41 12.05
CA VAL A 28 -2.31 26.81 13.39
C VAL A 28 -1.02 26.10 13.78
N SER A 29 -0.70 26.12 15.08
CA SER A 29 0.39 25.33 15.66
C SER A 29 -0.18 24.03 16.22
N GLN A 30 0.43 22.90 15.86
CA GLN A 30 0.09 21.57 16.38
C GLN A 30 1.02 21.14 17.53
N SER A 31 1.75 22.08 18.10
CA SER A 31 2.83 21.83 19.08
C SER A 31 2.33 22.05 20.51
N SER A 32 3.01 21.47 21.50
CA SER A 32 2.76 21.81 22.91
C SER A 32 3.06 23.30 23.15
N GLN A 33 2.35 23.92 24.10
CA GLN A 33 2.56 25.35 24.42
C GLN A 33 4.00 25.66 24.84
N GLU A 34 4.68 24.70 25.48
CA GLU A 34 6.07 24.82 25.93
C GLU A 34 7.08 24.87 24.77
N ALA A 35 6.74 24.33 23.60
CA ALA A 35 7.61 24.35 22.43
C ALA A 35 7.64 25.71 21.71
N LEU A 36 6.65 26.59 21.98
CA LEU A 36 6.52 27.87 21.29
C LEU A 36 7.18 29.00 22.10
N THR A 37 8.50 29.16 21.96
CA THR A 37 9.21 30.27 22.62
C THR A 37 8.81 31.62 22.00
N PRO A 38 8.95 32.75 22.72
CA PRO A 38 8.62 34.08 22.21
C PRO A 38 9.40 34.45 20.94
N GLU A 39 10.64 34.00 20.82
CA GLU A 39 11.50 34.23 19.65
C GLU A 39 10.95 33.51 18.42
N LEU A 40 10.55 32.24 18.58
CA LEU A 40 9.92 31.46 17.50
C LEU A 40 8.58 32.07 17.08
N GLY A 41 7.80 32.56 18.05
CA GLY A 41 6.54 33.28 17.78
C GLY A 41 6.74 34.55 16.95
N GLN A 42 7.78 35.35 17.24
CA GLN A 42 8.14 36.52 16.43
C GLN A 42 8.58 36.13 15.02
N LEU A 43 9.43 35.11 14.89
CA LEU A 43 9.91 34.61 13.61
C LEU A 43 8.76 34.12 12.71
N ILE A 44 7.80 33.39 13.29
CA ILE A 44 6.58 32.95 12.61
C ILE A 44 5.72 34.14 12.18
N ARG A 45 5.61 35.18 13.01
CA ARG A 45 4.87 36.40 12.66
C ARG A 45 5.51 37.16 11.49
N ILE A 46 6.84 37.31 11.49
CA ILE A 46 7.59 38.00 10.43
C ILE A 46 7.39 37.28 9.08
N HIS A 47 7.47 35.95 9.07
CA HIS A 47 7.37 35.16 7.83
C HIS A 47 6.00 34.56 7.56
N ARG A 48 4.95 35.01 8.26
CA ARG A 48 3.61 34.39 8.23
C ARG A 48 3.10 34.15 6.81
N ASP A 49 3.17 35.15 5.94
CA ASP A 49 2.63 35.04 4.58
C ASP A 49 3.42 34.04 3.73
N ALA A 50 4.74 33.98 3.91
CA ALA A 50 5.59 33.01 3.23
C ALA A 50 5.33 31.58 3.74
N ILE A 51 5.15 31.41 5.05
CA ILE A 51 4.75 30.14 5.67
C ILE A 51 3.40 29.67 5.11
N VAL A 52 2.39 30.54 5.13
CA VAL A 52 1.04 30.21 4.63
C VAL A 52 1.08 29.83 3.16
N ARG A 53 1.79 30.58 2.31
CA ARG A 53 1.96 30.21 0.89
C ARG A 53 2.63 28.85 0.72
N CYS A 54 3.69 28.58 1.47
CA CYS A 54 4.41 27.31 1.39
C CYS A 54 3.52 26.13 1.82
N LEU A 55 2.79 26.27 2.94
CA LEU A 55 1.87 25.25 3.42
C LEU A 55 0.69 25.04 2.46
N ARG A 56 0.16 26.09 1.82
CA ARG A 56 -0.87 25.94 0.77
C ARG A 56 -0.35 25.19 -0.44
N ALA A 57 0.85 25.53 -0.92
CA ALA A 57 1.47 24.82 -2.04
C ALA A 57 1.69 23.34 -1.71
N ARG A 58 2.12 23.04 -0.49
CA ARG A 58 2.23 21.67 0.01
C ARG A 58 0.89 20.94 0.06
N GLN A 59 -0.14 21.56 0.63
CA GLN A 59 -1.50 20.98 0.66
C GLN A 59 -2.06 20.74 -0.75
N ALA A 60 -1.80 21.63 -1.70
CA ALA A 60 -2.21 21.46 -3.09
C ALA A 60 -1.47 20.30 -3.78
N PHE A 61 -0.19 20.09 -3.43
CA PHE A 61 0.61 18.98 -3.93
C PHE A 61 0.23 17.62 -3.29
N GLU A 62 -0.08 17.63 -1.99
CA GLU A 62 -0.51 16.44 -1.23
C GLU A 62 -2.01 16.15 -1.41
N ALA A 63 -2.75 17.02 -2.08
CA ALA A 63 -4.17 16.82 -2.35
C ALA A 63 -4.37 15.47 -3.07
N PRO A 64 -5.33 14.65 -2.61
CA PRO A 64 -5.63 13.39 -3.25
C PRO A 64 -5.90 13.60 -4.75
N ILE A 65 -5.18 12.86 -5.59
CA ILE A 65 -5.48 12.83 -7.02
C ILE A 65 -6.70 11.94 -7.19
N GLU A 66 -7.82 12.54 -7.61
CA GLU A 66 -9.04 11.79 -7.89
C GLU A 66 -8.76 10.72 -8.97
N PRO A 67 -9.02 9.44 -8.67
CA PRO A 67 -8.73 8.36 -9.59
C PRO A 67 -9.59 8.49 -10.85
N ARG A 68 -8.95 8.48 -12.01
CA ARG A 68 -9.66 8.38 -13.28
C ARG A 68 -10.13 6.94 -13.48
N HIS A 69 -11.40 6.68 -13.22
CA HIS A 69 -12.05 5.38 -13.49
C HIS A 69 -12.30 5.20 -14.99
N ALA A 70 -11.23 4.98 -15.76
CA ALA A 70 -11.34 4.59 -17.16
C ALA A 70 -11.19 3.06 -17.29
N GLU A 71 -12.13 2.43 -18.00
CA GLU A 71 -12.07 1.01 -18.36
C GLU A 71 -10.83 0.69 -19.18
N VAL A 72 -10.39 1.62 -20.03
CA VAL A 72 -9.15 1.54 -20.80
C VAL A 72 -8.36 2.84 -20.61
N GLY A 73 -7.08 2.72 -20.29
CA GLY A 73 -6.19 3.87 -20.08
C GLY A 73 -4.78 3.65 -20.64
N PRO A 74 -3.98 4.73 -20.75
CA PRO A 74 -2.59 4.61 -21.14
C PRO A 74 -1.80 3.84 -20.08
N LEU A 75 -0.75 3.16 -20.52
CA LEU A 75 0.22 2.55 -19.61
C LEU A 75 1.06 3.63 -18.92
N SER A 76 1.41 3.39 -17.66
CA SER A 76 2.52 4.11 -17.03
C SER A 76 3.84 3.79 -17.73
N SER A 77 4.85 4.64 -17.57
CA SER A 77 6.17 4.43 -18.17
C SER A 77 6.76 3.06 -17.81
N SER A 78 6.66 2.65 -16.54
CA SER A 78 7.12 1.33 -16.08
C SER A 78 6.32 0.17 -16.68
N GLN A 79 4.99 0.29 -16.79
CA GLN A 79 4.16 -0.73 -17.43
C GLN A 79 4.49 -0.89 -18.92
N SER A 80 4.74 0.22 -19.64
CA SER A 80 5.16 0.18 -21.04
C SER A 80 6.52 -0.52 -21.20
N GLY A 81 7.47 -0.24 -20.30
CA GLY A 81 8.78 -0.90 -20.29
C GLY A 81 8.67 -2.41 -20.08
N LEU A 82 7.91 -2.84 -19.07
CA LEU A 82 7.68 -4.26 -18.81
C LEU A 82 6.93 -4.94 -19.97
N TRP A 83 5.91 -4.29 -20.53
CA TRP A 83 5.19 -4.81 -21.70
C TRP A 83 6.12 -4.99 -22.90
N PHE A 84 7.00 -4.04 -23.17
CA PHE A 84 7.99 -4.15 -24.23
C PHE A 84 8.93 -5.34 -24.02
N ILE A 85 9.44 -5.52 -22.79
CA ILE A 85 10.35 -6.63 -22.49
C ILE A 85 9.66 -7.99 -22.66
N GLU A 86 8.43 -8.13 -22.18
CA GLU A 86 7.62 -9.35 -22.37
C GLU A 86 7.41 -9.70 -23.84
N GLN A 87 7.23 -8.70 -24.72
CA GLN A 87 7.12 -8.93 -26.17
C GLN A 87 8.47 -9.20 -26.83
N TYR A 88 9.57 -8.63 -26.31
CA TYR A 88 10.91 -8.80 -26.87
C TYR A 88 11.53 -10.15 -26.49
N GLN A 89 11.27 -10.63 -25.28
CA GLN A 89 11.73 -11.92 -24.75
C GLN A 89 10.54 -12.75 -24.30
N GLU A 90 9.89 -13.40 -25.26
CA GLU A 90 8.78 -14.30 -24.97
C GLU A 90 9.20 -15.37 -23.94
N HIS A 91 8.35 -15.61 -22.94
CA HIS A 91 8.56 -16.57 -21.84
C HIS A 91 9.70 -16.24 -20.87
N SER A 92 10.16 -15.00 -20.80
CA SER A 92 11.13 -14.57 -19.78
C SER A 92 10.56 -14.69 -18.36
N HIS A 93 11.42 -15.01 -17.39
CA HIS A 93 11.07 -15.05 -15.96
C HIS A 93 11.82 -13.98 -15.16
N LEU A 94 12.53 -13.07 -15.84
CA LEU A 94 13.44 -12.11 -15.22
C LEU A 94 12.75 -11.16 -14.22
N TYR A 95 11.46 -10.88 -14.43
CA TYR A 95 10.68 -9.98 -13.58
C TYR A 95 9.70 -10.71 -12.65
N ASN A 96 9.79 -12.04 -12.55
CA ASN A 96 9.04 -12.79 -11.54
C ASN A 96 9.67 -12.55 -10.17
N MET A 97 8.87 -12.07 -9.21
CA MET A 97 9.30 -11.86 -7.82
C MET A 97 8.64 -12.91 -6.89
N PRO A 98 9.19 -14.14 -6.79
CA PRO A 98 8.64 -15.15 -5.90
C PRO A 98 8.84 -14.74 -4.43
N VAL A 99 7.79 -14.92 -3.63
CA VAL A 99 7.81 -14.64 -2.19
C VAL A 99 7.52 -15.93 -1.42
N PHE A 100 8.24 -16.14 -0.32
CA PHE A 100 8.09 -17.31 0.54
C PHE A 100 7.84 -16.88 1.99
N PHE A 101 6.86 -17.51 2.64
CA PHE A 101 6.54 -17.27 4.04
C PHE A 101 6.75 -18.54 4.85
N ARG A 102 7.26 -18.39 6.08
CA ARG A 102 7.27 -19.46 7.07
C ARG A 102 6.21 -19.13 8.12
N LEU A 103 5.24 -20.02 8.25
CA LEU A 103 4.16 -19.91 9.23
C LEU A 103 4.40 -20.91 10.35
N ASP A 104 4.09 -20.52 11.59
CA ASP A 104 4.15 -21.39 12.76
C ASP A 104 2.72 -21.79 13.16
N GLY A 105 2.50 -23.08 13.44
CA GLY A 105 1.19 -23.63 13.82
C GLY A 105 0.46 -24.35 12.68
N GLU A 106 -0.81 -24.70 12.92
CA GLU A 106 -1.68 -25.31 11.90
C GLU A 106 -2.15 -24.22 10.93
N LEU A 107 -1.88 -24.41 9.62
CA LEU A 107 -2.34 -23.50 8.58
C LEU A 107 -3.77 -23.88 8.16
N ASP A 108 -4.72 -22.98 8.39
CA ASP A 108 -6.04 -23.05 7.75
C ASP A 108 -5.94 -22.54 6.31
N VAL A 109 -5.86 -23.50 5.39
CA VAL A 109 -5.76 -23.24 3.95
C VAL A 109 -6.99 -22.53 3.40
N ALA A 110 -8.19 -22.87 3.87
CA ALA A 110 -9.44 -22.29 3.38
C ALA A 110 -9.57 -20.83 3.83
N ALA A 111 -9.20 -20.53 5.07
CA ALA A 111 -9.16 -19.16 5.58
C ALA A 111 -8.13 -18.30 4.83
N LEU A 112 -6.93 -18.84 4.55
CA LEU A 112 -5.90 -18.13 3.77
C LEU A 112 -6.38 -17.83 2.35
N ALA A 113 -7.01 -18.81 1.70
CA ALA A 113 -7.57 -18.67 0.35
C ALA A 113 -8.60 -17.53 0.29
N PHE A 114 -9.55 -17.56 1.23
CA PHE A 114 -10.59 -16.55 1.34
C PHE A 114 -10.01 -15.14 1.56
N ALA A 115 -9.04 -15.02 2.46
CA ALA A 115 -8.40 -13.74 2.75
C ALA A 115 -7.66 -13.17 1.53
N PHE A 116 -6.99 -14.04 0.76
CA PHE A 116 -6.28 -13.64 -0.45
C PHE A 116 -7.24 -13.18 -1.55
N ASP A 117 -8.31 -13.93 -1.80
CA ASP A 117 -9.33 -13.56 -2.79
C ASP A 117 -10.04 -12.25 -2.42
N ALA A 118 -10.35 -12.05 -1.12
CA ALA A 118 -10.91 -10.80 -0.63
C ALA A 118 -9.95 -9.62 -0.83
N TRP A 119 -8.66 -9.79 -0.53
CA TRP A 119 -7.64 -8.77 -0.74
C TRP A 119 -7.47 -8.40 -2.22
N CYS A 120 -7.41 -9.40 -3.10
CA CYS A 120 -7.35 -9.19 -4.55
C CYS A 120 -8.61 -8.47 -5.06
N GLY A 121 -9.79 -8.88 -4.61
CA GLY A 121 -11.06 -8.25 -5.00
C GLY A 121 -11.18 -6.79 -4.59
N ALA A 122 -10.60 -6.41 -3.44
CA ALA A 122 -10.59 -5.03 -2.96
C ALA A 122 -9.48 -4.16 -3.58
N THR A 123 -8.47 -4.76 -4.22
CA THR A 123 -7.28 -4.04 -4.72
C THR A 123 -7.38 -3.79 -6.24
N PRO A 124 -7.55 -2.54 -6.71
CA PRO A 124 -7.73 -2.24 -8.14
C PRO A 124 -6.59 -2.71 -9.06
N ALA A 125 -5.37 -2.80 -8.53
CA ALA A 125 -4.20 -3.27 -9.28
C ALA A 125 -4.32 -4.75 -9.71
N CYS A 126 -5.01 -5.59 -8.92
CA CYS A 126 -5.22 -7.00 -9.26
C CYS A 126 -6.20 -7.17 -10.43
N ALA A 127 -7.09 -6.19 -10.64
CA ALA A 127 -8.09 -6.18 -11.72
C ALA A 127 -7.58 -5.52 -13.01
N ARG A 128 -6.25 -5.35 -13.17
CA ARG A 128 -5.68 -4.57 -14.26
C ARG A 128 -4.86 -5.48 -15.20
N ALA A 129 -5.32 -5.59 -16.45
CA ALA A 129 -4.64 -6.35 -17.49
C ALA A 129 -3.92 -5.41 -18.48
N LEU A 130 -2.79 -5.85 -19.02
CA LEU A 130 -2.11 -5.20 -20.15
C LEU A 130 -2.56 -5.89 -21.44
N CYS A 131 -3.02 -5.11 -22.41
CA CYS A 131 -3.51 -5.64 -23.69
C CYS A 131 -2.99 -4.82 -24.86
N ALA A 132 -2.78 -5.48 -26.00
CA ALA A 132 -2.63 -4.78 -27.27
C ALA A 132 -4.00 -4.28 -27.74
N THR A 133 -4.08 -3.03 -28.19
CA THR A 133 -5.26 -2.51 -28.89
C THR A 133 -5.18 -2.78 -30.40
N PRO A 134 -6.31 -2.78 -31.14
CA PRO A 134 -6.31 -2.97 -32.60
C PRO A 134 -5.45 -1.97 -33.38
N ARG A 135 -5.10 -0.83 -32.77
CA ARG A 135 -4.16 0.18 -33.30
C ARG A 135 -2.70 -0.05 -32.88
N ALA A 136 -2.36 -1.26 -32.44
CA ALA A 136 -1.02 -1.68 -31.99
C ALA A 136 -0.42 -0.83 -30.85
N ARG A 137 -1.25 -0.18 -30.03
CA ARG A 137 -0.78 0.50 -28.81
C ARG A 137 -1.05 -0.37 -27.59
N ALA A 138 -0.03 -0.56 -26.76
CA ALA A 138 -0.18 -1.16 -25.45
C ALA A 138 -1.11 -0.29 -24.59
N SER A 139 -2.07 -0.91 -23.93
CA SER A 139 -3.05 -0.21 -23.08
C SER A 139 -3.36 -1.03 -21.86
N SER A 140 -3.78 -0.33 -20.80
CA SER A 140 -4.22 -0.96 -19.57
C SER A 140 -5.74 -1.06 -19.60
N ARG A 141 -6.28 -2.24 -19.34
CA ARG A 141 -7.72 -2.50 -19.29
C ARG A 141 -8.10 -2.99 -17.89
N SER A 142 -9.17 -2.42 -17.34
CA SER A 142 -9.85 -3.02 -16.19
C SER A 142 -10.51 -4.32 -16.63
N SER A 143 -10.12 -5.43 -16.03
CA SER A 143 -10.77 -6.73 -16.22
C SER A 143 -11.29 -7.22 -14.88
N PRO A 144 -12.48 -7.81 -14.82
CA PRO A 144 -12.88 -8.54 -13.62
C PRO A 144 -11.79 -9.57 -13.34
N ILE A 145 -11.32 -9.63 -12.10
CA ILE A 145 -10.45 -10.71 -11.67
C ILE A 145 -11.27 -11.98 -11.88
N ALA A 146 -10.85 -12.85 -12.80
CA ALA A 146 -11.45 -14.16 -12.95
C ALA A 146 -11.42 -14.84 -11.57
N ALA A 147 -12.51 -15.48 -11.16
CA ALA A 147 -12.53 -16.19 -9.89
C ALA A 147 -11.35 -17.18 -9.83
N SER A 148 -10.51 -17.01 -8.80
CA SER A 148 -9.36 -17.83 -8.39
C SER A 148 -8.53 -18.45 -9.54
N PRO A 149 -7.66 -17.67 -10.23
CA PRO A 149 -6.75 -18.20 -11.26
C PRO A 149 -5.57 -19.00 -10.67
N TRP A 150 -5.45 -19.05 -9.34
CA TRP A 150 -4.34 -19.67 -8.64
C TRP A 150 -4.76 -21.07 -8.14
N SER A 151 -3.91 -22.06 -8.42
CA SER A 151 -4.11 -23.44 -7.95
C SER A 151 -3.11 -23.71 -6.83
N MET A 152 -3.61 -24.00 -5.62
CA MET A 152 -2.73 -24.40 -4.53
C MET A 152 -2.14 -25.78 -4.85
N LYS A 153 -0.81 -25.84 -4.92
CA LYS A 153 -0.06 -27.08 -5.08
C LYS A 153 0.77 -27.30 -3.82
N THR A 154 0.62 -28.47 -3.22
CA THR A 154 1.57 -28.93 -2.21
C THR A 154 2.72 -29.63 -2.92
N SER A 155 3.96 -29.21 -2.62
CA SER A 155 5.13 -29.90 -3.16
C SER A 155 5.13 -31.36 -2.67
N PRO A 156 5.32 -32.35 -3.54
CA PRO A 156 5.43 -33.75 -3.14
C PRO A 156 6.51 -33.91 -2.05
N GLY A 157 6.18 -34.61 -0.96
CA GLY A 157 7.09 -34.79 0.17
C GLY A 157 7.13 -33.64 1.18
N TRP A 158 6.38 -32.55 0.97
CA TRP A 158 6.22 -31.52 1.98
C TRP A 158 5.57 -32.10 3.25
N ARG A 159 6.11 -31.75 4.41
CA ARG A 159 5.58 -32.09 5.72
C ARG A 159 5.59 -30.81 6.57
N PRO A 160 4.48 -30.45 7.23
CA PRO A 160 4.50 -29.35 8.19
C PRO A 160 5.54 -29.68 9.26
N ARG A 161 6.46 -28.75 9.53
CA ARG A 161 7.38 -28.93 10.65
C ARG A 161 6.56 -28.81 11.94
N PRO A 162 6.75 -29.71 12.92
CA PRO A 162 6.10 -29.56 14.21
C PRO A 162 6.45 -28.19 14.77
N ALA A 163 5.46 -27.50 15.35
CA ALA A 163 5.67 -26.22 16.01
C ALA A 163 6.89 -26.33 16.94
N ARG A 164 7.82 -25.37 16.87
CA ARG A 164 8.97 -25.35 17.76
C ARG A 164 8.43 -25.35 19.20
N ARG A 165 8.66 -26.44 19.95
CA ARG A 165 8.42 -26.45 21.39
C ARG A 165 9.36 -25.40 21.99
N GLY A 166 8.83 -24.27 22.45
CA GLY A 166 9.64 -23.26 23.14
C GLY A 166 9.33 -21.79 22.87
N TRP A 167 8.13 -21.41 22.41
CA TRP A 167 7.66 -20.02 22.56
C TRP A 167 6.63 -19.95 23.71
N PRO A 168 6.82 -19.07 24.71
CA PRO A 168 5.96 -19.04 25.88
C PRO A 168 4.61 -18.37 25.55
N ASN A 169 3.55 -19.17 25.71
CA ASN A 169 2.14 -18.78 25.90
C ASN A 169 1.44 -18.19 24.66
N GLY A 170 0.22 -18.56 24.27
CA GLY A 170 -0.77 -19.41 24.88
C GLY A 170 -2.09 -19.11 24.16
N CYS A 171 -2.55 -20.02 23.31
CA CYS A 171 -3.93 -20.00 22.82
C CYS A 171 -4.45 -21.43 22.88
N ALA A 172 -5.15 -21.72 23.97
CA ALA A 172 -5.82 -22.99 24.18
C ALA A 172 -6.88 -23.20 23.08
N ARG A 173 -6.70 -24.27 22.32
CA ARG A 173 -7.66 -24.80 21.35
C ARG A 173 -8.97 -25.15 22.07
N LYS A 174 -10.05 -24.40 21.85
CA LYS A 174 -11.40 -24.87 22.19
C LYS A 174 -11.84 -25.87 21.14
N SER A 175 -11.73 -27.16 21.48
CA SER A 175 -12.38 -28.24 20.76
C SER A 175 -13.89 -28.22 21.03
N SER A 176 -14.70 -27.81 20.06
CA SER A 176 -16.10 -28.21 20.00
C SER A 176 -16.29 -29.14 18.83
N GLY A 177 -16.41 -30.43 19.13
CA GLY A 177 -16.67 -31.47 18.15
C GLY A 177 -18.10 -31.41 17.60
N ARG A 178 -18.24 -31.89 16.36
CA ARG A 178 -19.41 -32.68 15.95
C ARG A 178 -18.99 -33.57 14.79
N SER A 179 -18.73 -34.84 15.12
CA SER A 179 -18.61 -35.94 14.17
C SER A 179 -19.99 -36.29 13.63
N THR A 180 -20.18 -36.26 12.31
CA THR A 180 -21.21 -37.06 11.65
C THR A 180 -20.64 -37.59 10.35
N SER A 181 -20.24 -38.86 10.40
CA SER A 181 -20.09 -39.73 9.23
C SER A 181 -21.48 -40.06 8.66
N PRO A 182 -21.59 -40.38 7.36
CA PRO A 182 -22.46 -41.48 7.00
C PRO A 182 -21.73 -42.54 6.18
N ALA A 183 -22.13 -43.77 6.50
CA ALA A 183 -21.67 -45.03 5.96
C ALA A 183 -22.03 -45.22 4.48
N ALA A 184 -21.15 -45.94 3.80
CA ALA A 184 -21.39 -46.52 2.49
C ALA A 184 -22.52 -47.56 2.53
N ARG A 185 -23.31 -47.59 1.46
CA ARG A 185 -23.84 -48.80 0.82
C ARG A 185 -23.71 -48.64 -0.69
#